data_AF-A0A7C2IYJ4-F1
#
_entry.id   AF-A0A7C2IYJ4-F1
#
_cell.length_a   1.000
_cell.length_b   1.000
_cell.length_c   1.000
_cell.angle_alpha   90.00
_cell.angle_beta   90.00
_cell.angle_gamma   90.00
#
_symmetry.space_group_name_H-M   'P 1'
#
loop_
_entity.id
_entity.type
_entity.pdbx_description
1 polymer ?
#
loop_
_entity_poly.entity_id
_entity_poly.type
_entity_poly.pdbx_seq_one_letter_code
_entity_poly.pdbx_strand_id
1 'polypeptide(L)'
;MFEQETRVLLILPQDVLDRARVLAGKATTALKLPVSLQIVLRALIEEGLKRDGDRTLLANVEAQAQAVRRIRRLARRGGGAEEERRILPSGLPRRLRGSERPRRGG
;
A
#
# COMPACT_ATOMS: atom_id res chain seq x y z
N MET A 1 7.50 -27.29 -11.51
CA MET A 1 6.47 -26.35 -11.00
C MET A 1 7.21 -25.38 -10.09
N PHE A 2 6.92 -24.07 -10.10
CA PHE A 2 7.74 -23.10 -9.35
C PHE A 2 7.62 -23.35 -7.83
N GLU A 3 8.55 -24.13 -7.27
CA GLU A 3 8.53 -24.59 -5.88
C GLU A 3 8.78 -23.48 -4.85
N GLN A 4 9.11 -22.26 -5.30
CA GLN A 4 9.34 -21.07 -4.46
C GLN A 4 8.64 -19.83 -5.05
N GLU A 5 7.32 -19.87 -5.15
CA GLU A 5 6.52 -18.78 -5.71
C GLU A 5 6.45 -17.57 -4.75
N THR A 6 7.34 -16.60 -4.92
CA THR A 6 7.21 -15.28 -4.29
C THR A 6 6.33 -14.40 -5.17
N ARG A 7 5.20 -13.91 -4.63
CA ARG A 7 4.29 -12.99 -5.32
C ARG A 7 4.61 -11.54 -4.97
N VAL A 8 4.70 -10.68 -5.98
CA VAL A 8 5.02 -9.26 -5.83
C VAL A 8 3.98 -8.43 -6.58
N LEU A 9 3.46 -7.39 -5.93
CA LEU A 9 2.65 -6.35 -6.58
C LEU A 9 3.58 -5.23 -7.05
N LEU A 10 3.63 -4.98 -8.36
CA LEU A 10 4.38 -3.90 -8.97
C LEU A 10 3.44 -2.74 -9.34
N ILE A 11 3.74 -1.55 -8.82
CA ILE A 11 3.08 -0.31 -9.23
C ILE A 11 4.09 0.48 -10.05
N LEU A 12 3.77 0.72 -11.32
CA LEU A 12 4.66 1.37 -12.27
C LEU A 12 3.96 2.59 -12.89
N PRO A 13 4.71 3.66 -13.18
CA PRO A 13 4.24 4.71 -14.09
C PRO A 13 3.85 4.12 -15.45
N GLN A 14 2.84 4.71 -16.09
CA GLN A 14 2.30 4.20 -17.36
C GLN A 14 3.34 4.20 -18.48
N ASP A 15 4.19 5.22 -18.55
CA ASP A 15 5.24 5.34 -19.56
C ASP A 15 6.27 4.20 -19.47
N VAL A 16 6.58 3.74 -18.25
CA VAL A 16 7.46 2.58 -18.04
C VAL A 16 6.80 1.31 -18.58
N LEU A 17 5.50 1.14 -18.33
CA LEU A 17 4.74 0.00 -18.83
C LEU A 17 4.65 0.02 -20.37
N ASP A 18 4.45 1.19 -20.97
CA ASP A 18 4.39 1.35 -22.43
C ASP A 18 5.73 1.02 -23.10
N ARG A 19 6.84 1.49 -22.51
CA ARG A 19 8.19 1.10 -22.98
C ARG A 19 8.42 -0.40 -22.89
N ALA A 20 7.99 -1.05 -21.81
CA ALA A 20 8.11 -2.49 -21.66
C ALA A 20 7.26 -3.26 -22.69
N ARG A 21 6.07 -2.77 -23.05
CA ARG A 21 5.25 -3.33 -24.14
C ARG A 21 5.96 -3.25 -25.49
N VAL A 22 6.58 -2.11 -25.80
CA VAL A 22 7.36 -1.95 -27.04
C VAL A 22 8.53 -2.93 -27.07
N LEU A 23 9.24 -3.11 -25.96
CA LEU A 23 10.31 -4.10 -25.84
C LEU A 23 9.81 -5.54 -26.06
N ALA A 24 8.65 -5.90 -25.49
CA ALA A 24 8.04 -7.21 -25.71
C ALA A 24 7.70 -7.46 -27.18
N GLY A 25 7.14 -6.46 -27.87
CA GLY A 25 6.86 -6.53 -29.31
C GLY A 25 8.13 -6.73 -30.12
N LYS A 26 9.17 -5.93 -29.87
CA LYS A 26 10.47 -6.06 -30.52
C LYS A 26 11.10 -7.43 -30.29
N ALA A 27 11.07 -7.93 -29.05
CA ALA A 27 11.61 -9.24 -28.69
C ALA A 27 10.84 -10.37 -29.38
N THR A 28 9.51 -10.25 -29.49
CA THR A 28 8.67 -11.23 -30.20
C THR A 28 9.05 -11.32 -31.67
N THR A 29 9.24 -10.17 -32.34
CA THR A 29 9.69 -10.13 -33.74
C THR A 29 11.10 -10.68 -33.90
N ALA A 30 12.02 -10.28 -33.03
CA ALA A 30 13.44 -10.67 -33.12
C ALA A 30 13.65 -12.17 -32.85
N LEU A 31 13.00 -12.71 -31.82
CA LEU A 31 13.13 -14.10 -31.38
C LEU A 31 12.18 -15.04 -32.13
N LYS A 32 11.23 -14.52 -32.91
CA LYS A 32 10.20 -15.27 -33.65
C LYS A 32 9.38 -16.19 -32.74
N LEU A 33 9.15 -15.78 -31.50
CA LEU A 33 8.32 -16.49 -30.52
C LEU A 33 7.57 -15.50 -29.63
N PRO A 34 6.37 -15.83 -29.13
CA PRO A 34 5.61 -14.93 -28.27
C PRO A 34 6.37 -14.60 -26.97
N VAL A 35 6.70 -13.32 -26.77
CA VAL A 35 7.30 -12.84 -25.53
C VAL A 35 6.26 -12.07 -24.73
N SER A 36 5.91 -12.56 -23.55
CA SER A 36 4.95 -11.88 -22.67
C SER A 36 5.59 -10.70 -21.95
N LEU A 37 4.77 -9.71 -21.62
CA LEU A 37 5.19 -8.56 -20.82
C LEU A 37 5.76 -8.99 -19.45
N GLN A 38 5.23 -10.07 -18.86
CA GLN A 38 5.72 -10.60 -17.59
C GLN A 38 7.17 -11.08 -17.69
N ILE A 39 7.56 -11.74 -18.78
CA ILE A 39 8.94 -12.18 -19.02
C ILE A 39 9.88 -10.97 -19.12
N VAL A 40 9.48 -9.94 -19.87
CA VAL A 40 10.27 -8.71 -20.02
C VAL A 40 10.45 -8.00 -18.67
N LEU A 41 9.38 -7.80 -17.92
CA LEU A 41 9.44 -7.15 -16.61
C LEU A 41 10.31 -7.95 -15.64
N ARG A 42 10.20 -9.28 -15.66
CA ARG A 42 11.05 -10.15 -14.84
C ARG A 42 12.52 -10.00 -15.19
N ALA A 43 12.87 -10.03 -16.48
CA ALA A 43 14.24 -9.84 -16.93
C ALA A 43 14.80 -8.47 -16.52
N LEU A 44 14.01 -7.39 -16.63
CA LEU A 44 14.41 -6.05 -16.20
C LEU A 44 14.63 -5.96 -14.68
N ILE A 45 13.79 -6.62 -13.88
CA ILE A 45 13.96 -6.70 -12.43
C ILE A 45 15.22 -7.48 -12.09
N GLU A 46 15.40 -8.66 -12.68
CA GLU A 46 16.59 -9.50 -12.45
C GLU A 46 17.87 -8.75 -12.84
N GLU A 47 17.89 -8.08 -13.99
CA GLU A 47 19.01 -7.25 -14.42
C GLU A 47 19.25 -6.06 -13.48
N GLY A 48 18.18 -5.40 -13.01
CA GLY A 48 18.27 -4.33 -12.02
C GLY A 48 18.81 -4.82 -10.67
N LEU A 49 18.43 -6.03 -10.24
CA LEU A 49 18.90 -6.65 -9.00
C LEU A 49 20.34 -7.13 -9.09
N LYS A 50 20.77 -7.66 -10.25
CA LYS A 50 22.16 -8.09 -10.52
C LYS A 50 23.17 -6.95 -10.51
N ARG A 51 22.71 -5.70 -10.59
CA ARG A 51 23.58 -4.51 -10.46
C ARG A 51 24.05 -4.24 -9.02
N ASP A 52 23.91 -5.24 -8.13
CA ASP A 52 24.50 -5.41 -6.80
C ASP A 52 24.86 -4.12 -6.06
N GLY A 53 23.93 -3.67 -5.22
CA GLY A 53 24.26 -2.83 -4.07
C GLY A 53 24.85 -1.45 -4.38
N ASP A 54 24.67 -0.95 -5.61
CA ASP A 54 25.08 0.41 -5.95
C ASP A 54 24.44 1.41 -4.98
N ARG A 55 25.21 2.41 -4.53
CA ARG A 55 24.71 3.48 -3.63
C ARG A 55 23.45 4.12 -4.18
N THR A 56 23.32 4.16 -5.52
CA THR A 56 22.14 4.61 -6.24
C THR A 56 20.88 3.80 -5.88
N LEU A 57 21.00 2.47 -5.76
CA LEU A 57 19.87 1.61 -5.38
C LEU A 57 19.43 1.90 -3.95
N LEU A 58 20.37 1.98 -3.00
CA LEU A 58 20.06 2.30 -1.60
C LEU A 58 19.42 3.69 -1.46
N ALA A 59 19.96 4.70 -2.16
CA ALA A 59 19.40 6.05 -2.18
C ALA A 59 17.97 6.08 -2.74
N ASN A 60 17.70 5.30 -3.80
CA ASN A 60 16.36 5.18 -4.38
C ASN A 60 15.37 4.50 -3.43
N VAL A 61 15.80 3.41 -2.75
CA VAL A 61 14.98 2.73 -1.73
C VAL A 61 14.65 3.69 -0.59
N GLU A 62 15.63 4.46 -0.12
CA GLU A 62 15.41 5.47 0.92
C GLU A 62 14.42 6.54 0.46
N ALA A 63 14.60 7.11 -0.73
CA ALA A 63 13.71 8.11 -1.30
C ALA A 63 12.25 7.61 -1.41
N GLN A 64 12.06 6.36 -1.86
CA GLN A 64 10.74 5.75 -1.93
C GLN A 64 10.13 5.50 -0.54
N ALA A 65 10.91 5.01 0.41
CA ALA A 65 10.45 4.82 1.79
C ALA A 65 9.99 6.16 2.41
N GLN A 66 10.74 7.23 2.18
CA GLN A 66 10.36 8.58 2.62
C GLN A 66 9.09 9.09 1.93
N ALA A 67 8.93 8.84 0.61
CA ALA A 67 7.73 9.20 -0.13
C ALA A 67 6.48 8.48 0.41
N VAL A 68 6.55 7.16 0.61
CA VAL A 68 5.45 6.37 1.20
C VAL A 68 5.12 6.86 2.62
N ARG A 69 6.14 7.13 3.44
CA ARG A 69 5.94 7.71 4.78
C ARG A 69 5.21 9.06 4.70
N ARG A 70 5.55 9.91 3.75
CA ARG A 70 4.88 11.20 3.52
C ARG A 70 3.42 11.00 3.10
N ILE A 71 3.15 10.12 2.14
CA ILE A 71 1.78 9.79 1.69
C ILE A 71 0.94 9.29 2.88
N ARG A 72 1.47 8.37 3.68
CA ARG A 72 0.78 7.86 4.88
C ARG A 72 0.51 8.95 5.90
N ARG A 73 1.47 9.88 6.11
CA ARG A 73 1.28 11.02 7.01
C ARG A 73 0.20 11.96 6.51
N LEU A 74 0.14 12.22 5.20
CA LEU A 74 -0.89 13.06 4.59
C LEU A 74 -2.28 12.41 4.68
N ALA A 75 -2.38 11.10 4.40
CA ALA A 75 -3.62 10.35 4.55
C ALA A 75 -4.16 10.41 5.99
N ARG A 76 -3.28 10.29 7.01
CA ARG A 76 -3.68 10.42 8.43
C ARG A 76 -4.12 11.83 8.81
N ARG A 77 -3.59 12.87 8.17
CA ARG A 77 -3.98 14.27 8.43
C ARG A 77 -5.30 14.64 7.75
N GLY A 78 -5.58 14.05 6.58
CA GLY A 78 -6.86 14.22 5.88
C GLY A 78 -8.03 13.45 6.51
N GLY A 79 -7.77 12.37 7.25
CA GLY A 79 -8.79 11.59 7.97
C GLY A 79 -9.17 12.13 9.36
N GLY A 80 -8.52 13.19 9.84
CA GLY A 80 -8.74 13.73 11.19
C GLY A 80 -10.09 14.45 11.40
N ALA A 81 -10.87 14.69 10.34
CA ALA A 81 -12.17 15.35 10.46
C ALA A 81 -13.36 14.37 10.57
N GLU A 82 -13.18 13.07 10.29
CA GLU A 82 -14.26 12.07 10.41
C GLU A 82 -14.15 11.19 11.66
N GLU A 83 -12.99 11.12 12.31
CA GLU A 83 -12.78 10.26 13.48
C GLU A 83 -13.15 10.93 14.82
N GLU A 84 -13.45 12.24 14.83
CA GLU A 84 -13.89 12.93 16.06
C GLU A 84 -15.40 12.76 16.34
N ARG A 85 -16.15 12.07 15.47
CA ARG A 85 -17.57 11.72 15.69
C ARG A 85 -17.82 10.29 16.19
N ARG A 86 -16.80 9.42 16.25
CA ARG A 86 -16.99 8.00 16.64
C ARG A 86 -16.49 7.61 18.03
N ILE A 87 -15.97 8.57 18.81
CA ILE A 87 -15.58 8.30 20.21
C ILE A 87 -16.31 9.28 21.16
N LEU A 88 -17.63 9.37 21.01
CA LEU A 88 -18.51 9.62 22.16
C LEU A 88 -19.13 8.27 22.53
N PRO A 89 -18.71 7.64 23.63
CA PRO A 89 -19.50 6.56 24.21
C PRO A 89 -20.82 7.17 24.72
N SER A 90 -21.88 7.03 23.92
CA SER A 90 -23.25 7.22 24.38
C SER A 90 -23.56 6.08 25.36
N GLY A 91 -23.40 6.34 26.66
CA GLY A 91 -23.66 5.34 27.69
C GLY A 91 -23.41 5.86 29.09
N LEU A 92 -24.30 6.71 29.59
CA LEU A 92 -24.37 7.06 31.01
C LEU A 92 -24.65 5.81 31.86
N PRO A 93 -23.94 5.58 32.99
CA PRO A 93 -24.56 5.04 34.18
C PRO A 93 -24.92 6.22 35.09
N ARG A 94 -26.19 6.60 35.09
CA ARG A 94 -26.73 7.58 36.03
C ARG A 94 -26.59 7.01 37.44
N ARG A 95 -25.76 7.66 38.25
CA ARG A 95 -25.62 7.46 39.69
C ARG A 95 -26.99 7.34 40.35
N LEU A 96 -27.29 6.19 40.96
CA LEU A 96 -28.37 6.06 41.94
C LEU A 96 -27.77 6.32 43.33
N ARG A 97 -28.01 7.51 43.89
CA ARG A 97 -27.79 7.79 45.31
C ARG A 97 -28.82 8.78 45.84
N GLY A 98 -29.54 8.35 46.87
CA GLY A 98 -30.40 9.17 47.74
C GLY A 98 -31.89 9.09 47.35
N SER A 99 -32.72 8.25 47.97
CA SER A 99 -33.34 8.40 49.31
C SER A 99 -34.45 9.44 49.36
N GLU A 100 -35.73 9.00 49.31
CA GLU A 100 -36.85 9.75 49.89
C GLU A 100 -38.08 8.84 50.19
N ARG A 101 -38.20 8.51 51.48
CA ARG A 101 -39.39 8.35 52.35
C ARG A 101 -40.72 7.76 51.79
N PRO A 102 -41.29 6.74 52.46
CA PRO A 102 -42.72 6.45 52.33
C PRO A 102 -43.54 7.29 53.32
N ARG A 103 -44.52 8.06 52.83
CA ARG A 103 -45.62 8.59 53.65
C ARG A 103 -46.94 7.97 53.19
N ARG A 104 -47.64 7.41 54.19
CA ARG A 104 -49.01 6.88 54.27
C ARG A 104 -50.06 7.51 53.34
N GLY A 105 -51.04 6.69 52.96
CA GLY A 105 -52.46 7.06 53.06
C GLY A 105 -53.33 6.60 51.88
N GLY A 106 -54.37 5.82 52.16
CA GLY A 106 -55.43 5.43 51.21
C GLY A 106 -55.97 4.04 51.50
#